data_AF-A0A9E1U9V3-F1
#
_entry.id   AF-A0A9E1U9V3-F1
#
_cell.length_a   1.000
_cell.length_b   1.000
_cell.length_c   1.000
_cell.angle_alpha   90.00
_cell.angle_beta   90.00
_cell.angle_gamma   90.00
#
_symmetry.space_group_name_H-M   'P 1'
#
loop_
_entity.id
_entity.type
_entity.pdbx_description
1 polymer ?
#
loop_
_entity_poly.entity_id
_entity_poly.type
_entity_poly.pdbx_seq_one_letter_code
_entity_poly.pdbx_strand_id
1 'polypeptide(L)'
;MNIFEEQRKLEEDMIEFGIEKFRKQVREAKTTNSESTSLHGILLMKQSVDKFSRKIDSFISEALEGGAGRKALAAPFLAMLDSEVTAFITLRSIMDGISKSQKLTNLAFKIGQSLEDQVKFNLYRDGDKHYFDYLMKQVGKRSASRHYRRYGLLKHCKHKIDVEHTETWTVTERIQVGLKCVDLLVRGTGLVKVVTMTKGRKRKELTILPTSATLDWIEKINSKGELLSPAYSPMVCTPLEWTSPYSGGYLTKRIGFIKTSNKNIASELAYHDMKQEYSCVNALQNTKWKINKKVLDIMTEASTHSISIGSLPDKTEATIPPCPASKGMRKADMDEEMYKKFIDWKTVASECYAENVRRKSKILQFMRTIKMAEKFSKFDGFYFPYQVDFRGRKYTVSSFLTPQGTEYAKALLTFSKSLPIENQEQADWLAIHGANCAGVDKITLQERVDWVYEHEEQILGVAKHGLDCDFWKKVGDPWLFLAFCHEWAGFKREGFGYKSSLPIALDGSNNGLQHYSAMLRCKVGGHATNLMNKEQPQDIYQDVADHVLRTV
;
A
#
# COMPACT_ATOMS: atom_id res chain seq x y z
N MET A 1 24.81 0.44 29.11
CA MET A 1 23.96 -0.30 28.14
C MET A 1 24.78 -0.46 26.88
N ASN A 2 25.02 -1.69 26.43
CA ASN A 2 25.82 -1.93 25.23
C ASN A 2 24.94 -1.68 23.99
N ILE A 3 25.20 -0.58 23.26
CA ILE A 3 24.38 -0.14 22.12
C ILE A 3 24.29 -1.21 21.00
N PHE A 4 25.32 -2.04 20.86
CA PHE A 4 25.35 -3.11 19.86
C PHE A 4 24.48 -4.31 20.27
N GLU A 5 24.39 -4.63 21.56
CA GLU A 5 23.46 -5.65 22.07
C GLU A 5 22.02 -5.17 21.89
N GLU A 6 21.74 -3.91 22.22
CA GLU A 6 20.44 -3.28 22.00
C GLU A 6 20.05 -3.30 20.51
N GLN A 7 21.00 -2.98 19.61
CA GLN A 7 20.78 -3.07 18.16
C GLN A 7 20.47 -4.50 17.71
N ARG A 8 21.22 -5.49 18.18
CA ARG A 8 20.96 -6.90 17.83
C ARG A 8 19.58 -7.33 18.27
N LYS A 9 19.17 -6.96 19.48
CA LYS A 9 17.81 -7.20 19.99
C LYS A 9 16.74 -6.53 19.13
N LEU A 10 16.97 -5.29 18.68
CA LEU A 10 16.05 -4.61 17.76
C LEU A 10 15.92 -5.35 16.44
N GLU A 11 17.01 -5.85 15.87
CA GLU A 11 16.96 -6.63 14.62
C GLU A 11 16.27 -8.00 14.80
N GLU A 12 16.40 -8.62 15.97
CA GLU A 12 15.66 -9.83 16.35
C GLU A 12 14.14 -9.53 16.50
N ASP A 13 13.76 -8.46 17.20
CA ASP A 13 12.37 -7.97 17.32
C ASP A 13 11.74 -7.77 15.92
N MET A 14 12.51 -7.22 14.95
CA MET A 14 12.04 -6.99 13.58
C MET A 14 11.65 -8.29 12.88
N ILE A 15 12.38 -9.38 13.15
CA ILE A 15 12.11 -10.70 12.60
C ILE A 15 10.87 -11.28 13.28
N GLU A 16 10.82 -11.26 14.61
CA GLU A 16 9.69 -11.79 15.38
C GLU A 16 8.38 -11.12 14.97
N PHE A 17 8.35 -9.79 14.89
CA PHE A 17 7.17 -9.05 14.44
C PHE A 17 6.81 -9.38 12.98
N GLY A 18 7.81 -9.61 12.13
CA GLY A 18 7.62 -10.09 10.76
C GLY A 18 6.93 -11.45 10.70
N ILE A 19 7.38 -12.39 11.54
CA ILE A 19 6.80 -13.73 11.70
C ILE A 19 5.35 -13.62 12.18
N GLU A 20 5.08 -12.83 13.22
CA GLU A 20 3.73 -12.63 13.74
C GLU A 20 2.78 -12.05 12.69
N LYS A 21 3.24 -11.05 11.94
CA LYS A 21 2.48 -10.44 10.85
C LYS A 21 2.19 -11.46 9.75
N PHE A 22 3.18 -12.25 9.33
CA PHE A 22 3.00 -13.30 8.32
C PHE A 22 1.99 -14.35 8.80
N ARG A 23 2.13 -14.85 10.03
CA ARG A 23 1.19 -15.80 10.65
C ARG A 23 -0.22 -15.23 10.72
N LYS A 24 -0.36 -13.96 11.09
CA LYS A 24 -1.66 -13.27 11.10
C LYS A 24 -2.29 -13.24 9.70
N GLN A 25 -1.53 -12.88 8.67
CA GLN A 25 -2.01 -12.88 7.28
C GLN A 25 -2.44 -14.27 6.82
N VAL A 26 -1.66 -15.31 7.14
CA VAL A 26 -2.02 -16.70 6.82
C VAL A 26 -3.29 -17.12 7.55
N ARG A 27 -3.44 -16.77 8.85
CA ARG A 27 -4.68 -17.04 9.60
C ARG A 27 -5.89 -16.32 9.02
N GLU A 28 -5.76 -15.04 8.65
CA GLU A 28 -6.83 -14.27 8.01
C GLU A 28 -7.23 -14.87 6.65
N ALA A 29 -6.25 -15.30 5.85
CA ALA A 29 -6.50 -15.99 4.58
C ALA A 29 -7.26 -17.32 4.79
N LYS A 30 -6.87 -18.11 5.80
CA LYS A 30 -7.59 -19.33 6.22
C LYS A 30 -9.02 -19.03 6.68
N THR A 31 -9.23 -18.01 7.50
CA THR A 31 -10.56 -17.66 8.01
C THR A 31 -11.49 -17.21 6.89
N THR A 32 -10.99 -16.37 5.98
CA THR A 32 -11.76 -15.79 4.85
C THR A 32 -11.88 -16.70 3.62
N ASN A 33 -11.28 -17.90 3.64
CA ASN A 33 -11.16 -18.81 2.49
C ASN A 33 -10.53 -18.11 1.27
N SER A 34 -9.44 -17.38 1.50
CA SER A 34 -8.68 -16.69 0.45
C SER A 34 -7.23 -17.17 0.38
N GLU A 35 -6.96 -18.41 0.79
CA GLU A 35 -5.62 -19.00 0.81
C GLU A 35 -4.94 -19.02 -0.57
N SER A 36 -5.67 -18.90 -1.68
CA SER A 36 -5.08 -18.70 -3.01
C SER A 36 -4.25 -17.41 -3.14
N THR A 37 -4.41 -16.42 -2.26
CA THR A 37 -3.62 -15.18 -2.24
C THR A 37 -2.43 -15.24 -1.28
N SER A 38 -2.30 -16.33 -0.52
CA SER A 38 -1.16 -16.55 0.37
C SER A 38 0.08 -17.00 -0.40
N LEU A 39 1.27 -16.89 0.21
CA LEU A 39 2.53 -17.32 -0.40
C LEU A 39 2.49 -18.79 -0.84
N HIS A 40 2.04 -19.69 0.04
CA HIS A 40 1.96 -21.12 -0.29
C HIS A 40 0.92 -21.39 -1.38
N GLY A 41 -0.23 -20.72 -1.37
CA GLY A 41 -1.25 -20.88 -2.40
C GLY A 41 -0.77 -20.44 -3.78
N ILE A 42 -0.14 -19.27 -3.88
CA ILE A 42 0.42 -18.75 -5.14
C ILE A 42 1.47 -19.73 -5.70
N LEU A 43 2.38 -20.22 -4.86
CA LEU A 43 3.45 -21.11 -5.29
C LEU A 43 2.93 -22.51 -5.69
N LEU A 44 1.95 -23.09 -4.97
CA LEU A 44 1.33 -24.36 -5.36
C LEU A 44 0.62 -24.28 -6.70
N MET A 45 -0.16 -23.21 -6.91
CA MET A 45 -0.85 -23.00 -8.18
C MET A 45 0.15 -22.89 -9.33
N LYS A 46 1.22 -22.09 -9.15
CA LYS A 46 2.27 -21.93 -10.16
C LYS A 46 2.97 -23.24 -10.53
N GLN A 47 3.20 -24.13 -9.56
CA GLN A 47 3.85 -25.43 -9.80
C GLN A 47 2.92 -26.47 -10.46
N SER A 48 1.60 -26.29 -10.30
CA SER A 48 0.62 -27.33 -10.64
C SER A 48 -0.20 -27.02 -11.89
N VAL A 49 -0.26 -25.74 -12.31
CA VAL A 49 -1.10 -25.29 -13.42
C VAL A 49 -0.75 -25.99 -14.74
N ASP A 50 0.53 -26.09 -15.10
CA ASP A 50 0.96 -26.70 -16.37
C ASP A 50 0.61 -28.19 -16.43
N LYS A 51 0.91 -28.93 -15.35
CA LYS A 51 0.62 -30.36 -15.24
C LYS A 51 -0.88 -30.63 -15.31
N PHE A 52 -1.66 -29.75 -14.68
CA PHE A 52 -3.11 -29.89 -14.65
C PHE A 52 -3.76 -29.52 -15.98
N SER A 53 -3.29 -28.45 -16.65
CA SER A 53 -3.74 -28.03 -17.98
C SER A 53 -3.62 -29.16 -18.99
N ARG A 54 -2.45 -29.80 -19.08
CA ARG A 54 -2.23 -30.96 -19.98
C ARG A 54 -3.19 -32.13 -19.73
N LYS A 55 -3.62 -32.33 -18.48
CA LYS A 55 -4.60 -33.38 -18.14
C LYS A 55 -6.02 -33.01 -18.53
N ILE A 56 -6.34 -31.71 -18.57
CA ILE A 56 -7.61 -31.22 -19.12
C ILE A 56 -7.61 -31.42 -20.63
N ASP A 57 -6.53 -31.05 -21.34
CA ASP A 57 -6.41 -31.25 -22.80
C ASP A 57 -6.58 -32.72 -23.22
N SER A 58 -5.87 -33.62 -22.54
CA SER A 58 -5.98 -35.08 -22.77
C SER A 58 -7.42 -35.54 -22.60
N PHE A 59 -8.11 -35.08 -21.55
CA PHE A 59 -9.48 -35.46 -21.29
C PHE A 59 -10.45 -34.92 -22.36
N ILE A 60 -10.28 -33.66 -22.78
CA ILE A 60 -11.12 -33.06 -23.83
C ILE A 60 -10.96 -33.84 -25.13
N SER A 61 -9.72 -34.13 -25.53
CA SER A 61 -9.40 -34.86 -26.76
C SER A 61 -10.02 -36.27 -26.75
N GLU A 62 -9.75 -37.05 -25.70
CA GLU A 62 -10.28 -38.42 -25.54
C GLU A 62 -11.82 -38.47 -25.51
N ALA A 63 -12.46 -37.46 -24.91
CA ALA A 63 -13.92 -37.42 -24.78
C ALA A 63 -14.62 -37.00 -26.09
N LEU A 64 -13.99 -36.12 -26.89
CA LEU A 64 -14.53 -35.69 -28.19
C LEU A 64 -14.33 -36.75 -29.28
N GLU A 65 -13.31 -37.60 -29.16
CA GLU A 65 -13.04 -38.73 -30.07
C GLU A 65 -13.95 -39.95 -29.83
N GLY A 66 -14.93 -39.87 -28.92
CA GLY A 66 -15.92 -40.93 -28.69
C GLY A 66 -15.60 -41.89 -27.54
N GLY A 67 -14.62 -41.57 -26.69
CA GLY A 67 -14.32 -42.37 -25.50
C GLY A 67 -15.49 -42.39 -24.50
N ALA A 68 -15.99 -43.59 -24.17
CA ALA A 68 -17.02 -43.80 -23.14
C ALA A 68 -16.47 -43.60 -21.71
N GLY A 69 -16.15 -42.35 -21.37
CA GLY A 69 -15.58 -41.96 -20.08
C GLY A 69 -16.62 -41.53 -19.04
N ARG A 70 -16.34 -41.77 -17.76
CA ARG A 70 -17.16 -41.28 -16.63
C ARG A 70 -17.24 -39.74 -16.70
N LYS A 71 -18.47 -39.21 -16.84
CA LYS A 71 -18.79 -37.77 -16.98
C LYS A 71 -18.26 -37.12 -18.27
N ALA A 72 -18.31 -37.83 -19.40
CA ALA A 72 -18.01 -37.28 -20.73
C ALA A 72 -18.84 -36.02 -21.08
N LEU A 73 -20.03 -35.87 -20.50
CA LEU A 73 -20.89 -34.67 -20.65
C LEU A 73 -20.23 -33.35 -20.21
N ALA A 74 -19.14 -33.39 -19.45
CA ALA A 74 -18.40 -32.19 -19.06
C ALA A 74 -17.45 -31.68 -20.17
N ALA A 75 -17.09 -32.50 -21.15
CA ALA A 75 -16.07 -32.16 -22.14
C ALA A 75 -16.46 -30.97 -23.05
N PRO A 76 -17.70 -30.88 -23.58
CA PRO A 76 -18.10 -29.73 -24.39
C PRO A 76 -18.01 -28.40 -23.62
N PHE A 77 -18.36 -28.40 -22.33
CA PHE A 77 -18.28 -27.21 -21.48
C PHE A 77 -16.83 -26.80 -21.16
N LEU A 78 -15.93 -27.78 -21.00
CA LEU A 78 -14.51 -27.50 -20.77
C LEU A 78 -13.80 -27.01 -22.04
N ALA A 79 -14.23 -27.48 -23.22
CA ALA A 79 -13.72 -27.04 -24.51
C ALA A 79 -14.08 -25.57 -24.84
N MET A 80 -15.01 -24.95 -24.11
CA MET A 80 -15.34 -23.52 -24.25
C MET A 80 -14.27 -22.58 -23.68
N LEU A 81 -13.27 -23.11 -22.96
CA LEU A 81 -12.20 -22.35 -22.32
C LEU A 81 -10.85 -22.96 -22.60
N ASP A 82 -9.81 -22.12 -22.65
CA ASP A 82 -8.44 -22.60 -22.64
C ASP A 82 -8.17 -23.46 -21.39
N SER A 83 -7.49 -24.58 -21.57
CA SER A 83 -7.19 -25.52 -20.48
C SER A 83 -6.38 -24.89 -19.35
N GLU A 84 -5.51 -23.91 -19.65
CA GLU A 84 -4.75 -23.17 -18.64
C GLU A 84 -5.67 -22.32 -17.75
N VAL A 85 -6.68 -21.68 -18.34
CA VAL A 85 -7.66 -20.86 -17.62
C VAL A 85 -8.52 -21.75 -16.72
N THR A 86 -9.00 -22.87 -17.27
CA THR A 86 -9.74 -23.88 -16.50
C THR A 86 -8.92 -24.43 -15.34
N ALA A 87 -7.64 -24.73 -15.60
CA ALA A 87 -6.71 -25.22 -14.60
C ALA A 87 -6.54 -24.20 -13.46
N PHE A 88 -6.27 -22.94 -13.80
CA PHE A 88 -6.08 -21.87 -12.83
C PHE A 88 -7.33 -21.61 -11.97
N ILE A 89 -8.51 -21.50 -12.57
CA ILE A 89 -9.77 -21.24 -11.85
C ILE A 89 -10.09 -22.37 -10.87
N THR A 90 -9.91 -23.62 -11.31
CA THR A 90 -10.12 -24.81 -10.50
C THR A 90 -9.12 -24.88 -9.34
N LEU A 91 -7.83 -24.70 -9.62
CA LEU A 91 -6.77 -24.67 -8.60
C LEU A 91 -7.04 -23.57 -7.58
N ARG A 92 -7.42 -22.37 -8.04
CA ARG A 92 -7.75 -21.24 -7.16
C ARG A 92 -8.92 -21.57 -6.23
N SER A 93 -9.99 -22.15 -6.76
CA SER A 93 -11.18 -22.54 -6.00
C SER A 93 -10.88 -23.62 -4.96
N ILE A 94 -9.98 -24.56 -5.26
CA ILE A 94 -9.58 -25.64 -4.35
C ILE A 94 -8.59 -25.13 -3.30
N MET A 95 -7.68 -24.24 -3.69
CA MET A 95 -6.77 -23.58 -2.77
C MET A 95 -7.53 -22.73 -1.76
N ASP A 96 -8.57 -22.01 -2.18
CA ASP A 96 -9.45 -21.23 -1.32
C ASP A 96 -10.20 -22.15 -0.33
N GLY A 97 -9.62 -22.33 0.87
CA GLY A 97 -10.12 -23.21 1.93
C GLY A 97 -9.47 -24.59 1.94
N ILE A 98 -8.28 -24.76 1.38
CA ILE A 98 -7.51 -26.03 1.42
C ILE A 98 -7.25 -26.50 2.86
N SER A 99 -7.13 -25.56 3.81
CA SER A 99 -6.92 -25.88 5.23
C SER A 99 -8.18 -26.38 5.94
N LYS A 100 -9.35 -26.37 5.28
CA LYS A 100 -10.63 -26.79 5.85
C LYS A 100 -11.19 -27.99 5.08
N SER A 101 -11.99 -28.80 5.76
CA SER A 101 -12.78 -29.83 5.09
C SER A 101 -13.87 -29.19 4.23
N GLN A 102 -13.87 -29.51 2.94
CA GLN A 102 -14.85 -28.99 1.99
C GLN A 102 -15.72 -30.11 1.43
N LYS A 103 -17.04 -29.93 1.48
CA LYS A 103 -17.98 -30.84 0.82
C LYS A 103 -17.75 -30.83 -0.69
N LEU A 104 -17.51 -32.01 -1.27
CA LEU A 104 -17.18 -32.19 -2.68
C LEU A 104 -18.20 -31.54 -3.61
N THR A 105 -19.50 -31.74 -3.38
CA THR A 105 -20.55 -31.20 -4.24
C THR A 105 -20.61 -29.67 -4.22
N ASN A 106 -20.38 -29.05 -3.06
CA ASN A 106 -20.41 -27.59 -2.93
C ASN A 106 -19.20 -26.96 -3.62
N LEU A 107 -18.02 -27.59 -3.50
CA LEU A 107 -16.83 -27.13 -4.19
C LEU A 107 -16.97 -27.30 -5.70
N ALA A 108 -17.47 -28.45 -6.16
CA ALA A 108 -17.76 -28.69 -7.57
C ALA A 108 -18.73 -27.63 -8.15
N PHE A 109 -19.81 -27.30 -7.44
CA PHE A 109 -20.72 -26.24 -7.87
C PHE A 109 -20.01 -24.89 -8.01
N LYS A 110 -19.16 -24.50 -7.05
CA LYS A 110 -18.41 -23.23 -7.09
C LYS A 110 -17.40 -23.18 -8.25
N ILE A 111 -16.73 -24.29 -8.53
CA ILE A 111 -15.82 -24.43 -9.68
C ILE A 111 -16.62 -24.24 -10.97
N GLY A 112 -17.71 -24.99 -11.15
CA GLY A 112 -18.57 -24.88 -12.33
C GLY A 112 -19.12 -23.47 -12.54
N GLN A 113 -19.57 -22.80 -11.46
CA GLN A 113 -20.02 -21.41 -11.53
C GLN A 113 -18.89 -20.45 -11.96
N SER A 114 -17.67 -20.64 -11.44
CA SER A 114 -16.54 -19.78 -11.80
C SER A 114 -16.08 -19.98 -13.24
N LEU A 115 -16.16 -21.21 -13.76
CA LEU A 115 -15.86 -21.53 -15.16
C LEU A 115 -16.93 -20.93 -16.09
N GLU A 116 -18.21 -21.11 -15.77
CA GLU A 116 -19.32 -20.49 -16.51
C GLU A 116 -19.19 -18.96 -16.55
N ASP A 117 -18.84 -18.33 -15.43
CA ASP A 117 -18.61 -16.88 -15.40
C ASP A 117 -17.49 -16.47 -16.35
N GLN A 118 -16.40 -17.25 -16.42
CA GLN A 118 -15.30 -16.97 -17.34
C GLN A 118 -15.73 -17.11 -18.81
N VAL A 119 -16.52 -18.13 -19.15
CA VAL A 119 -17.10 -18.28 -20.50
C VAL A 119 -17.92 -17.04 -20.84
N LYS A 120 -18.79 -16.59 -19.93
CA LYS A 120 -19.58 -15.36 -20.13
C LYS A 120 -18.70 -14.12 -20.27
N PHE A 121 -17.64 -14.00 -19.49
CA PHE A 121 -16.72 -12.86 -19.60
C PHE A 121 -15.97 -12.85 -20.93
N ASN A 122 -15.62 -14.01 -21.48
CA ASN A 122 -15.05 -14.08 -22.84
C ASN A 122 -16.08 -13.59 -23.86
N LEU A 123 -17.31 -14.13 -23.84
CA LEU A 123 -18.39 -13.71 -24.72
C LEU A 123 -18.68 -12.20 -24.64
N TYR A 124 -18.76 -11.64 -23.44
CA TYR A 124 -18.95 -10.19 -23.25
C TYR A 124 -17.76 -9.37 -23.73
N ARG A 125 -16.54 -9.86 -23.56
CA ARG A 125 -15.34 -9.18 -24.04
C ARG A 125 -15.25 -9.22 -25.56
N ASP A 126 -15.72 -10.28 -26.19
CA ASP A 126 -15.77 -10.42 -27.65
C ASP A 126 -16.86 -9.51 -28.25
N GLY A 127 -17.99 -9.33 -27.55
CA GLY A 127 -19.05 -8.40 -27.94
C GLY A 127 -18.63 -6.92 -27.87
N ASP A 128 -18.02 -6.49 -26.76
CA ASP A 128 -17.44 -5.14 -26.65
C ASP A 128 -16.22 -5.13 -25.69
N LYS A 129 -15.04 -5.26 -26.28
CA LYS A 129 -13.77 -5.28 -25.56
C LYS A 129 -13.50 -3.99 -24.81
N HIS A 130 -13.78 -2.83 -25.43
CA HIS A 130 -13.46 -1.54 -24.83
C HIS A 130 -14.33 -1.27 -23.60
N TYR A 131 -15.64 -1.52 -23.71
CA TYR A 131 -16.55 -1.37 -22.59
C TYR A 131 -16.29 -2.39 -21.48
N PHE A 132 -16.00 -3.65 -21.84
CA PHE A 132 -15.66 -4.68 -20.85
C PHE A 132 -14.38 -4.33 -20.08
N ASP A 133 -13.31 -3.93 -20.76
CA ASP A 133 -12.04 -3.55 -20.13
C ASP A 133 -12.21 -2.28 -19.25
N TYR A 134 -13.01 -1.32 -19.69
CA TYR A 134 -13.41 -0.16 -18.88
C TYR A 134 -14.16 -0.59 -17.61
N LEU A 135 -15.18 -1.44 -17.75
CA LEU A 135 -16.00 -1.92 -16.65
C LEU A 135 -15.18 -2.73 -15.65
N MET A 136 -14.27 -3.59 -16.11
CA MET A 136 -13.33 -4.34 -15.28
C MET A 136 -12.46 -3.40 -14.44
N LYS A 137 -11.93 -2.32 -15.05
CA LYS A 137 -11.18 -1.28 -14.31
C LYS A 137 -12.05 -0.59 -13.26
N GLN A 138 -13.30 -0.24 -13.59
CA GLN A 138 -14.21 0.44 -12.66
C GLN A 138 -14.62 -0.45 -11.48
N VAL A 139 -14.99 -1.71 -11.75
CA VAL A 139 -15.35 -2.69 -10.72
C VAL A 139 -14.14 -3.04 -9.85
N GLY A 140 -12.94 -3.07 -10.44
CA GLY A 140 -11.67 -3.27 -9.73
C GLY A 140 -11.34 -2.19 -8.70
N LYS A 141 -11.74 -0.94 -8.97
CA LYS A 141 -11.54 0.20 -8.03
C LYS A 141 -12.48 0.17 -6.81
N ARG A 142 -13.57 -0.60 -6.87
CA ARG A 142 -14.56 -0.65 -5.78
C ARG A 142 -14.04 -1.49 -4.62
N SER A 143 -14.06 -0.91 -3.41
CA SER A 143 -13.82 -1.63 -2.15
C SER A 143 -15.02 -2.50 -1.78
N ALA A 144 -15.23 -3.58 -2.54
CA ALA A 144 -16.36 -4.48 -2.37
C ALA A 144 -15.93 -5.95 -2.38
N SER A 145 -16.75 -6.79 -1.75
CA SER A 145 -16.51 -8.24 -1.71
C SER A 145 -16.40 -8.83 -3.12
N ARG A 146 -15.67 -9.95 -3.26
CA ARG A 146 -15.53 -10.67 -4.54
C ARG A 146 -16.91 -10.97 -5.15
N HIS A 147 -17.87 -11.35 -4.31
CA HIS A 147 -19.25 -11.61 -4.71
C HIS A 147 -19.93 -10.38 -5.32
N TYR A 148 -19.83 -9.22 -4.66
CA TYR A 148 -20.48 -7.99 -5.15
C TYR A 148 -19.84 -7.47 -6.44
N ARG A 149 -18.51 -7.57 -6.55
CA ARG A 149 -17.78 -7.22 -7.79
C ARG A 149 -18.22 -8.09 -8.96
N ARG A 150 -18.28 -9.41 -8.76
CA ARG A 150 -18.80 -10.38 -9.73
C ARG A 150 -20.23 -10.05 -10.15
N TYR A 151 -21.13 -9.86 -9.19
CA TYR A 151 -22.53 -9.56 -9.48
C TYR A 151 -22.70 -8.25 -10.27
N GLY A 152 -21.97 -7.20 -9.86
CA GLY A 152 -21.97 -5.93 -10.58
C GLY A 152 -21.50 -6.07 -12.02
N LEU A 153 -20.39 -6.76 -12.24
CA LEU A 153 -19.83 -7.01 -13.58
C LEU A 153 -20.85 -7.74 -14.47
N LEU A 154 -21.36 -8.90 -14.02
CA LEU A 154 -22.35 -9.68 -14.77
C LEU A 154 -23.61 -8.88 -15.10
N LYS A 155 -24.11 -8.10 -14.13
CA LYS A 155 -25.30 -7.27 -14.32
C LYS A 155 -25.06 -6.19 -15.38
N HIS A 156 -23.94 -5.47 -15.30
CA HIS A 156 -23.65 -4.39 -16.25
C HIS A 156 -23.41 -4.93 -17.65
N CYS A 157 -22.64 -6.02 -17.81
CA CYS A 157 -22.44 -6.65 -19.11
C CYS A 157 -23.78 -7.08 -19.73
N LYS A 158 -24.63 -7.80 -18.99
CA LYS A 158 -25.92 -8.27 -19.49
C LYS A 158 -26.84 -7.16 -20.02
N HIS A 159 -26.76 -5.94 -19.47
CA HIS A 159 -27.64 -4.82 -19.88
C HIS A 159 -27.06 -3.96 -21.00
N LYS A 160 -25.74 -4.06 -21.27
CA LYS A 160 -25.02 -3.10 -22.12
C LYS A 160 -24.27 -3.74 -23.27
N ILE A 161 -23.99 -5.03 -23.19
CA ILE A 161 -23.32 -5.79 -24.25
C ILE A 161 -24.33 -6.82 -24.73
N ASP A 162 -24.74 -6.67 -25.98
CA ASP A 162 -25.64 -7.62 -26.62
C ASP A 162 -24.82 -8.81 -27.14
N VAL A 163 -25.12 -10.01 -26.64
CA VAL A 163 -24.41 -11.23 -27.01
C VAL A 163 -25.38 -12.39 -27.05
N GLU A 164 -25.35 -13.14 -28.16
CA GLU A 164 -26.11 -14.38 -28.32
C GLU A 164 -25.56 -15.50 -27.41
N HIS A 165 -26.38 -16.52 -27.14
CA HIS A 165 -25.98 -17.72 -26.39
C HIS A 165 -25.43 -17.50 -24.96
N THR A 166 -25.93 -16.49 -24.23
CA THR A 166 -25.61 -16.31 -22.80
C THR A 166 -26.30 -17.30 -21.85
N GLU A 167 -26.79 -18.44 -22.40
CA GLU A 167 -27.54 -19.45 -21.68
C GLU A 167 -26.79 -19.91 -20.42
N THR A 168 -27.52 -19.97 -19.32
CA THR A 168 -26.92 -20.32 -18.04
C THR A 168 -26.82 -21.82 -17.91
N TRP A 169 -25.63 -22.31 -17.56
CA TRP A 169 -25.48 -23.72 -17.20
C TRP A 169 -26.44 -24.06 -16.06
N THR A 170 -27.12 -25.19 -16.19
CA THR A 170 -27.98 -25.75 -15.15
C THR A 170 -27.15 -26.08 -13.91
N VAL A 171 -27.82 -26.21 -12.75
CA VAL A 171 -27.17 -26.60 -11.50
C VAL A 171 -26.46 -27.95 -11.65
N THR A 172 -27.07 -28.88 -12.39
CA THR A 172 -26.54 -30.21 -12.64
C THR A 172 -25.27 -30.15 -13.49
N GLU A 173 -25.27 -29.39 -14.59
CA GLU A 173 -24.09 -29.23 -15.46
C GLU A 173 -22.92 -28.60 -14.70
N ARG A 174 -23.15 -27.52 -13.95
CA ARG A 174 -22.11 -26.91 -13.10
C ARG A 174 -21.46 -27.91 -12.16
N ILE A 175 -22.26 -28.75 -11.50
CA ILE A 175 -21.77 -29.77 -10.59
C ILE A 175 -20.99 -30.84 -11.36
N GLN A 176 -21.47 -31.30 -12.52
CA GLN A 176 -20.79 -32.31 -13.32
C GLN A 176 -19.41 -31.83 -13.81
N VAL A 177 -19.35 -30.62 -14.38
CA VAL A 177 -18.11 -29.98 -14.83
C VAL A 177 -17.12 -29.82 -13.67
N GLY A 178 -17.58 -29.26 -12.56
CA GLY A 178 -16.74 -29.07 -11.38
C GLY A 178 -16.25 -30.39 -10.77
N LEU A 179 -17.09 -31.43 -10.73
CA LEU A 179 -16.68 -32.74 -10.24
C LEU A 179 -15.64 -33.38 -11.18
N LYS A 180 -15.74 -33.16 -12.49
CA LYS A 180 -14.75 -33.66 -13.44
C LYS A 180 -13.41 -32.94 -13.27
N CYS A 181 -13.42 -31.63 -13.09
CA CYS A 181 -12.21 -30.86 -12.78
C CYS A 181 -11.52 -31.36 -11.50
N VAL A 182 -12.29 -31.66 -10.44
CA VAL A 182 -11.74 -32.24 -9.21
C VAL A 182 -11.14 -33.63 -9.45
N ASP A 183 -11.82 -34.51 -10.20
CA ASP A 183 -11.32 -35.85 -10.53
C ASP A 183 -10.00 -35.78 -11.32
N LEU A 184 -9.92 -34.90 -12.33
CA LEU A 184 -8.70 -34.66 -13.10
C LEU A 184 -7.58 -34.10 -12.22
N LEU A 185 -7.88 -33.20 -11.29
CA LEU A 185 -6.88 -32.63 -10.40
C LEU A 185 -6.31 -33.69 -9.45
N VAL A 186 -7.17 -34.51 -8.84
CA VAL A 186 -6.78 -35.59 -7.93
C VAL A 186 -5.83 -36.56 -8.64
N ARG A 187 -6.18 -36.97 -9.87
CA ARG A 187 -5.36 -37.90 -10.67
C ARG A 187 -4.10 -37.26 -11.25
N GLY A 188 -4.16 -35.98 -11.60
CA GLY A 188 -3.10 -35.28 -12.31
C GLY A 188 -2.01 -34.68 -11.41
N THR A 189 -2.37 -34.26 -10.19
CA THR A 189 -1.47 -33.49 -9.32
C THR A 189 -1.22 -34.12 -7.96
N GLY A 190 -2.15 -34.95 -7.45
CA GLY A 190 -2.04 -35.53 -6.11
C GLY A 190 -2.11 -34.51 -4.95
N LEU A 191 -2.54 -33.27 -5.22
CA LEU A 191 -2.62 -32.21 -4.19
C LEU A 191 -3.70 -32.49 -3.14
N VAL A 192 -4.83 -33.05 -3.60
CA VAL A 192 -6.00 -33.31 -2.78
C VAL A 192 -6.49 -34.73 -3.00
N LYS A 193 -7.17 -35.27 -1.98
CA LYS A 193 -7.85 -36.57 -2.01
C LYS A 193 -9.32 -36.41 -1.63
N VAL A 194 -10.16 -37.26 -2.19
CA VAL A 194 -11.58 -37.35 -1.82
C VAL A 194 -11.74 -38.46 -0.80
N VAL A 195 -12.31 -38.15 0.37
CA VAL A 195 -12.58 -39.11 1.44
C VAL A 195 -14.05 -39.09 1.82
N THR A 196 -14.57 -40.23 2.27
CA THR A 196 -15.91 -40.32 2.85
C THR A 196 -15.79 -40.02 4.34
N MET A 197 -16.40 -38.92 4.80
CA MET A 197 -16.46 -38.59 6.22
C MET A 197 -17.87 -38.82 6.77
N THR A 198 -17.96 -39.34 7.99
CA THR A 198 -19.22 -39.46 8.71
C THR A 198 -19.41 -38.22 9.60
N LYS A 199 -20.48 -37.47 9.38
CA LYS A 199 -20.85 -36.29 10.20
C LYS A 199 -22.03 -36.66 11.10
N GLY A 200 -21.85 -36.61 12.42
CA GLY A 200 -22.86 -37.06 13.39
C GLY A 200 -23.04 -38.59 13.40
N ARG A 201 -24.22 -39.08 13.81
CA ARG A 201 -24.45 -40.52 14.03
C ARG A 201 -24.62 -41.38 12.75
N LYS A 202 -25.04 -40.83 11.59
CA LYS A 202 -25.32 -41.65 10.37
C LYS A 202 -25.05 -41.02 8.99
N ARG A 203 -24.67 -39.74 8.88
CA ARG A 203 -24.58 -39.07 7.56
C ARG A 203 -23.17 -39.20 6.97
N LYS A 204 -23.02 -40.00 5.90
CA LYS A 204 -21.78 -40.08 5.11
C LYS A 204 -21.78 -38.99 4.04
N GLU A 205 -20.66 -38.29 3.91
CA GLU A 205 -20.50 -37.18 2.96
C GLU A 205 -19.11 -37.20 2.34
N LEU A 206 -19.04 -37.05 1.01
CA LEU A 206 -17.77 -36.96 0.28
C LEU A 206 -17.15 -35.58 0.49
N THR A 207 -15.91 -35.58 0.98
CA THR A 207 -15.17 -34.40 1.40
C THR A 207 -13.81 -34.39 0.73
N ILE A 208 -13.37 -33.21 0.30
CA ILE A 208 -12.02 -32.99 -0.24
C ILE A 208 -11.12 -32.58 0.91
N LEU A 209 -9.96 -33.25 1.02
CA LEU A 209 -8.90 -32.93 1.95
C LEU A 209 -7.55 -32.85 1.21
N PRO A 210 -6.61 -32.01 1.67
CA PRO A 210 -5.24 -32.05 1.17
C PRO A 210 -4.58 -33.40 1.48
N THR A 211 -3.62 -33.79 0.63
CA THR A 211 -2.74 -34.94 0.92
C THR A 211 -1.71 -34.57 2.00
N SER A 212 -1.14 -35.55 2.69
CA SER A 212 -0.09 -35.32 3.70
C SER A 212 1.10 -34.57 3.10
N ALA A 213 1.55 -34.99 1.92
CA ALA A 213 2.62 -34.31 1.18
C ALA A 213 2.32 -32.83 0.92
N THR A 214 1.05 -32.48 0.65
CA THR A 214 0.64 -31.08 0.44
C THR A 214 0.66 -30.30 1.75
N LEU A 215 0.22 -30.89 2.87
CA LEU A 215 0.29 -30.26 4.19
C LEU A 215 1.74 -30.00 4.61
N ASP A 216 2.61 -31.01 4.48
CA ASP A 216 4.03 -30.91 4.81
C ASP A 216 4.72 -29.83 3.97
N TRP A 217 4.37 -29.74 2.69
CA TRP A 217 4.88 -28.71 1.80
C TRP A 217 4.39 -27.31 2.20
N ILE A 218 3.10 -27.16 2.55
CA ILE A 218 2.53 -25.88 3.01
C ILE A 218 3.23 -25.44 4.30
N GLU A 219 3.47 -26.35 5.24
CA GLU A 219 4.18 -26.07 6.47
C GLU A 219 5.62 -25.62 6.19
N LYS A 220 6.34 -26.33 5.31
CA LYS A 220 7.70 -25.97 4.89
C LYS A 220 7.79 -24.62 4.19
N ILE A 221 6.78 -24.22 3.41
CA ILE A 221 6.76 -22.91 2.76
C ILE A 221 6.37 -21.82 3.75
N ASN A 222 5.44 -22.07 4.65
CA ASN A 222 5.09 -21.11 5.70
C ASN A 222 6.28 -20.85 6.62
N SER A 223 7.01 -21.87 7.06
CA SER A 223 8.22 -21.70 7.88
C SER A 223 9.32 -20.90 7.17
N LYS A 224 9.51 -21.11 5.86
CA LYS A 224 10.39 -20.27 5.04
C LYS A 224 9.86 -18.85 4.89
N GLY A 225 8.57 -18.67 4.67
CA GLY A 225 7.92 -17.37 4.47
C GLY A 225 7.98 -16.48 5.71
N GLU A 226 7.86 -17.09 6.90
CA GLU A 226 8.00 -16.44 8.21
C GLU A 226 9.32 -15.67 8.34
N LEU A 227 10.43 -16.23 7.86
CA LEU A 227 11.77 -15.62 7.95
C LEU A 227 12.05 -14.53 6.90
N LEU A 228 11.19 -14.40 5.88
CA LEU A 228 11.43 -13.58 4.69
C LEU A 228 10.79 -12.19 4.75
N SER A 229 9.97 -11.89 5.75
CA SER A 229 9.21 -10.64 5.83
C SER A 229 9.42 -9.86 7.14
N PRO A 230 10.67 -9.45 7.47
CA PRO A 230 10.91 -8.65 8.67
C PRO A 230 10.22 -7.28 8.58
N ALA A 231 9.86 -6.73 9.73
CA ALA A 231 9.33 -5.37 9.84
C ALA A 231 10.46 -4.39 10.18
N TYR A 232 11.06 -3.81 9.14
CA TYR A 232 12.20 -2.91 9.27
C TYR A 232 11.96 -1.68 10.18
N SER A 233 12.92 -1.42 11.06
CA SER A 233 12.93 -0.30 12.02
C SER A 233 14.25 0.49 11.97
N PRO A 234 14.31 1.72 12.51
CA PRO A 234 15.57 2.48 12.64
C PRO A 234 16.63 1.72 13.46
N MET A 235 17.91 2.10 13.29
CA MET A 235 19.04 1.52 14.02
C MET A 235 19.51 2.45 15.14
N VAL A 236 19.90 1.92 16.29
CA VAL A 236 20.45 2.72 17.41
C VAL A 236 21.98 2.84 17.36
N CYS A 237 22.61 2.19 16.39
CA CYS A 237 24.02 2.36 16.04
C CYS A 237 24.14 2.68 14.54
N THR A 238 25.34 3.10 14.12
CA THR A 238 25.60 3.45 12.73
C THR A 238 25.36 2.25 11.81
N PRO A 239 24.60 2.40 10.71
CA PRO A 239 24.38 1.31 9.74
C PRO A 239 25.68 0.83 9.11
N LEU A 240 25.72 -0.44 8.68
CA LEU A 240 26.84 -0.95 7.88
C LEU A 240 26.95 -0.16 6.58
N GLU A 241 28.17 0.25 6.26
CA GLU A 241 28.45 0.93 4.99
C GLU A 241 28.19 0.02 3.80
N TRP A 242 27.57 0.59 2.78
CA TRP A 242 27.46 -0.03 1.48
C TRP A 242 28.85 -0.12 0.85
N THR A 243 29.28 -1.34 0.57
CA THR A 243 30.56 -1.63 -0.10
C THR A 243 30.37 -2.49 -1.34
N SER A 244 29.21 -3.12 -1.47
CA SER A 244 28.81 -3.96 -2.59
C SER A 244 27.29 -3.99 -2.71
N PRO A 245 26.71 -4.54 -3.80
CA PRO A 245 25.27 -4.67 -3.94
C PRO A 245 24.59 -5.52 -2.85
N TYR A 246 25.36 -6.25 -2.02
CA TYR A 246 24.87 -7.24 -1.06
C TYR A 246 25.26 -6.95 0.40
N SER A 247 26.06 -5.91 0.65
CA SER A 247 26.61 -5.60 1.97
C SER A 247 26.41 -4.12 2.28
N GLY A 248 25.57 -3.84 3.26
CA GLY A 248 25.24 -2.53 3.80
C GLY A 248 23.90 -2.54 4.56
N GLY A 249 23.63 -1.47 5.31
CA GLY A 249 22.41 -1.31 6.10
C GLY A 249 22.48 -1.94 7.49
N TYR A 250 21.73 -3.03 7.72
CA TYR A 250 21.62 -3.66 9.05
C TYR A 250 22.84 -4.53 9.41
N LEU A 251 23.08 -4.76 10.70
CA LEU A 251 24.25 -5.52 11.17
C LEU A 251 24.10 -7.03 10.92
N THR A 252 22.93 -7.58 11.23
CA THR A 252 22.66 -9.03 11.16
C THR A 252 21.83 -9.41 9.94
N LYS A 253 21.01 -8.48 9.43
CA LYS A 253 20.13 -8.73 8.28
C LYS A 253 20.72 -8.22 6.98
N ARG A 254 20.90 -9.14 6.02
CA ARG A 254 21.25 -8.78 4.65
C ARG A 254 20.07 -8.20 3.89
N ILE A 255 20.28 -7.03 3.31
CA ILE A 255 19.38 -6.36 2.38
C ILE A 255 20.17 -6.04 1.10
N GLY A 256 19.51 -6.03 -0.07
CA GLY A 256 20.16 -5.65 -1.33
C GLY A 256 20.23 -4.14 -1.49
N PHE A 257 21.27 -3.62 -2.16
CA PHE A 257 21.40 -2.18 -2.40
C PHE A 257 20.23 -1.61 -3.20
N ILE A 258 19.90 -2.28 -4.31
CA ILE A 258 18.76 -1.94 -5.16
C ILE A 258 17.53 -2.75 -4.76
N LYS A 259 16.43 -2.05 -4.50
CA LYS A 259 15.11 -2.63 -4.27
C LYS A 259 14.49 -3.06 -5.60
N THR A 260 14.69 -4.32 -5.95
CA THR A 260 14.17 -4.91 -7.20
C THR A 260 13.66 -6.34 -6.98
N SER A 261 12.69 -6.75 -7.80
CA SER A 261 12.26 -8.15 -7.92
C SER A 261 13.16 -8.97 -8.85
N ASN A 262 13.94 -8.31 -9.73
CA ASN A 262 14.86 -8.96 -10.66
C ASN A 262 16.20 -9.22 -9.98
N LYS A 263 16.50 -10.49 -9.72
CA LYS A 263 17.73 -10.91 -9.04
C LYS A 263 18.99 -10.72 -9.89
N ASN A 264 18.87 -10.64 -11.21
CA ASN A 264 20.02 -10.53 -12.10
C ASN A 264 20.69 -9.15 -12.02
N ILE A 265 19.93 -8.11 -11.68
CA ILE A 265 20.44 -6.73 -11.57
C ILE A 265 21.57 -6.66 -10.53
N ALA A 266 21.43 -7.34 -9.39
CA ALA A 266 22.46 -7.31 -8.35
C ALA A 266 23.77 -7.96 -8.83
N SER A 267 23.68 -9.00 -9.66
CA SER A 267 24.85 -9.64 -10.28
C SER A 267 25.49 -8.73 -11.31
N GLU A 268 24.72 -8.03 -12.13
CA GLU A 268 25.23 -7.06 -13.11
C GLU A 268 25.94 -5.89 -12.44
N LEU A 269 25.34 -5.31 -11.39
CA LEU A 269 25.94 -4.19 -10.63
C LEU A 269 27.30 -4.51 -10.02
N ALA A 270 27.56 -5.78 -9.70
CA ALA A 270 28.85 -6.20 -9.16
C ALA A 270 30.01 -5.98 -10.15
N TYR A 271 29.71 -5.84 -11.45
CA TYR A 271 30.68 -5.57 -12.51
C TYR A 271 30.81 -4.08 -12.87
N HIS A 272 30.05 -3.19 -12.22
CA HIS A 272 30.07 -1.75 -12.48
C HIS A 272 30.67 -0.96 -11.30
N ASP A 273 31.30 0.18 -11.58
CA ASP A 273 31.78 1.08 -10.52
C ASP A 273 30.62 1.86 -9.91
N MET A 274 30.29 1.52 -8.67
CA MET A 274 29.20 2.10 -7.89
C MET A 274 29.71 2.90 -6.67
N LYS A 275 31.01 3.18 -6.58
CA LYS A 275 31.63 3.82 -5.39
C LYS A 275 30.97 5.14 -5.02
N GLN A 276 30.69 5.99 -6.01
CA GLN A 276 30.02 7.27 -5.76
C GLN A 276 28.63 7.07 -5.18
N GLU A 277 27.85 6.12 -5.72
CA GLU A 277 26.50 5.86 -5.21
C GLU A 277 26.50 5.25 -3.82
N TYR A 278 27.44 4.34 -3.53
CA TYR A 278 27.64 3.83 -2.18
C TYR A 278 28.01 4.96 -1.22
N SER A 279 28.93 5.84 -1.60
CA SER A 279 29.32 7.00 -0.78
C SER A 279 28.13 7.92 -0.50
N CYS A 280 27.30 8.23 -1.51
CA CYS A 280 26.09 9.03 -1.33
C CYS A 280 25.10 8.38 -0.35
N VAL A 281 24.86 7.07 -0.47
CA VAL A 281 23.95 6.35 0.44
C VAL A 281 24.55 6.25 1.85
N ASN A 282 25.86 6.05 1.96
CA ASN A 282 26.58 6.02 3.23
C ASN A 282 26.49 7.37 3.95
N ALA A 283 26.64 8.48 3.24
CA ALA A 283 26.45 9.82 3.80
C ALA A 283 25.03 10.02 4.38
N LEU A 284 24.00 9.56 3.67
CA LEU A 284 22.61 9.63 4.15
C LEU A 284 22.39 8.78 5.40
N GLN A 285 22.81 7.51 5.39
CA GLN A 285 22.56 6.60 6.51
C GLN A 285 23.42 6.90 7.75
N ASN A 286 24.57 7.58 7.57
CA ASN A 286 25.42 8.07 8.66
C ASN A 286 24.86 9.33 9.34
N THR A 287 23.78 9.91 8.83
CA THR A 287 23.09 11.03 9.47
C THR A 287 22.35 10.54 10.72
N LYS A 288 22.77 11.00 11.91
CA LYS A 288 22.15 10.66 13.18
C LYS A 288 20.95 11.55 13.48
N TRP A 289 19.81 10.94 13.78
CA TRP A 289 18.54 11.59 14.12
C TRP A 289 18.18 11.36 15.58
N LYS A 290 17.28 12.18 16.12
CA LYS A 290 16.64 11.97 17.43
C LYS A 290 15.16 12.39 17.36
N ILE A 291 14.38 11.96 18.34
CA ILE A 291 12.98 12.37 18.47
C ILE A 291 12.90 13.81 18.98
N ASN A 292 12.09 14.64 18.31
CA ASN A 292 11.66 15.93 18.83
C ASN A 292 10.60 15.71 19.92
N LYS A 293 11.04 15.62 21.18
CA LYS A 293 10.17 15.32 22.33
C LYS A 293 9.08 16.36 22.54
N LYS A 294 9.39 17.66 22.36
CA LYS A 294 8.41 18.75 22.49
C LYS A 294 7.22 18.57 21.53
N VAL A 295 7.52 18.24 20.27
CA VAL A 295 6.49 17.96 19.26
C VAL A 295 5.74 16.65 19.58
N LEU A 296 6.44 15.60 20.02
CA LEU A 296 5.82 14.33 20.40
C LEU A 296 4.78 14.52 21.53
N ASP A 297 5.11 15.30 22.54
CA ASP A 297 4.24 15.54 23.70
C ASP A 297 2.94 16.25 23.25
N ILE A 298 3.06 17.35 22.51
CA ILE A 298 1.93 18.11 21.97
C ILE A 298 1.09 17.26 21.01
N MET A 299 1.74 16.46 20.16
CA MET A 299 1.04 15.59 19.20
C MET A 299 0.28 14.45 19.90
N THR A 300 0.82 13.93 20.99
CA THR A 300 0.17 12.91 21.84
C THR A 300 -1.02 13.49 22.58
N GLU A 301 -0.89 14.71 23.09
CA GLU A 301 -1.97 15.47 23.72
C GLU A 301 -3.11 15.75 22.73
N ALA A 302 -2.79 16.29 21.54
CA ALA A 302 -3.77 16.56 20.48
C ALA A 302 -4.54 15.29 20.09
N SER A 303 -3.81 14.18 19.93
CA SER A 303 -4.41 12.87 19.66
C SER A 303 -5.34 12.42 20.79
N THR A 304 -4.97 12.61 22.05
CA THR A 304 -5.77 12.20 23.22
C THR A 304 -7.08 12.98 23.28
N HIS A 305 -7.04 14.28 23.03
CA HIS A 305 -8.22 15.15 22.93
C HIS A 305 -8.97 15.06 21.60
N SER A 306 -8.56 14.16 20.69
CA SER A 306 -9.14 14.00 19.35
C SER A 306 -9.18 15.29 18.53
N ILE A 307 -8.19 16.17 18.74
CA ILE A 307 -8.03 17.40 17.97
C ILE A 307 -7.36 17.04 16.65
N SER A 308 -7.96 17.44 15.52
CA SER A 308 -7.41 17.23 14.18
C SER A 308 -6.69 18.51 13.71
N ILE A 309 -5.37 18.43 13.50
CA ILE A 309 -4.53 19.55 13.04
C ILE A 309 -3.67 19.10 11.87
N GLY A 310 -3.74 19.82 10.74
CA GLY A 310 -2.93 19.55 9.55
C GLY A 310 -3.04 18.09 9.08
N SER A 311 -1.90 17.41 8.97
CA SER A 311 -1.84 16.00 8.55
C SER A 311 -2.27 14.96 9.61
N LEU A 312 -2.65 15.39 10.83
CA LEU A 312 -3.13 14.48 11.88
C LEU A 312 -4.51 13.90 11.49
N PRO A 313 -4.72 12.58 11.57
CA PRO A 313 -5.99 12.01 11.15
C PRO A 313 -7.10 12.24 12.20
N ASP A 314 -8.23 12.74 11.73
CA ASP A 314 -9.48 12.76 12.49
C ASP A 314 -9.90 11.32 12.86
N LYS A 315 -10.29 11.12 14.12
CA LYS A 315 -10.77 9.84 14.66
C LYS A 315 -12.29 9.69 14.53
N THR A 316 -13.00 10.76 14.24
CA THR A 316 -14.46 10.78 14.13
C THR A 316 -14.89 10.09 12.84
N GLU A 317 -15.78 9.10 12.94
CA GLU A 317 -16.34 8.47 11.74
C GLU A 317 -17.35 9.41 11.06
N ALA A 318 -17.33 9.44 9.73
CA ALA A 318 -18.36 10.14 8.97
C ALA A 318 -19.69 9.41 9.21
N THR A 319 -20.70 10.18 9.62
CA THR A 319 -22.04 9.65 9.85
C THR A 319 -22.67 9.27 8.53
N ILE A 320 -23.15 8.03 8.44
CA ILE A 320 -23.87 7.56 7.26
C ILE A 320 -25.31 8.05 7.41
N PRO A 321 -25.86 8.81 6.45
CA PRO A 321 -27.23 9.27 6.53
C PRO A 321 -28.19 8.07 6.63
N PRO A 322 -29.35 8.20 7.31
CA PRO A 322 -30.32 7.13 7.38
C PRO A 322 -30.86 6.82 5.98
N CYS A 323 -31.06 5.53 5.69
CA CYS A 323 -31.62 5.09 4.41
C CYS A 323 -33.07 5.58 4.29
N PRO A 324 -33.46 6.28 3.20
CA PRO A 324 -34.82 6.78 3.02
C PRO A 324 -35.83 5.66 2.74
N ALA A 325 -35.36 4.49 2.27
CA ALA A 325 -36.21 3.33 2.02
C ALA A 325 -36.37 2.47 3.28
N SER A 326 -37.59 1.96 3.49
CA SER A 326 -37.87 1.03 4.58
C SER A 326 -37.17 -0.32 4.37
N LYS A 327 -36.90 -1.01 5.48
CA LYS A 327 -36.14 -2.28 5.47
C LYS A 327 -36.90 -3.34 4.66
N GLY A 328 -36.32 -3.77 3.54
CA GLY A 328 -36.87 -4.83 2.68
C GLY A 328 -37.69 -4.34 1.48
N MET A 329 -37.92 -3.03 1.34
CA MET A 329 -38.57 -2.45 0.17
C MET A 329 -37.74 -2.68 -1.10
N ARG A 330 -38.37 -3.19 -2.16
CA ARG A 330 -37.69 -3.39 -3.45
C ARG A 330 -37.76 -2.09 -4.25
N LYS A 331 -36.78 -1.91 -5.15
CA LYS A 331 -36.73 -0.73 -6.04
C LYS A 331 -37.98 -0.56 -6.91
N ALA A 332 -38.64 -1.65 -7.26
CA ALA A 332 -39.86 -1.63 -8.05
C ALA A 332 -41.08 -1.13 -7.27
N ASP A 333 -41.00 -1.14 -5.93
CA ASP A 333 -42.07 -0.73 -5.03
C ASP A 333 -41.87 0.74 -4.55
N MET A 334 -40.88 1.47 -5.11
CA MET A 334 -40.57 2.87 -4.78
C MET A 334 -41.24 3.80 -5.79
N ASP A 335 -41.85 4.89 -5.30
CA ASP A 335 -42.26 5.99 -6.17
C ASP A 335 -41.03 6.76 -6.73
N GLU A 336 -41.26 7.61 -7.73
CA GLU A 336 -40.18 8.32 -8.44
C GLU A 336 -39.37 9.26 -7.53
N GLU A 337 -40.04 9.92 -6.58
CA GLU A 337 -39.41 10.84 -5.63
C GLU A 337 -38.54 10.10 -4.61
N MET A 338 -39.05 9.00 -4.04
CA MET A 338 -38.33 8.12 -3.14
C MET A 338 -37.18 7.43 -3.85
N TYR A 339 -37.36 7.03 -5.11
CA TYR A 339 -36.28 6.46 -5.91
C TYR A 339 -35.14 7.46 -6.07
N LYS A 340 -35.43 8.73 -6.39
CA LYS A 340 -34.43 9.79 -6.49
C LYS A 340 -33.71 10.00 -5.15
N LYS A 341 -34.45 10.17 -4.05
CA LYS A 341 -33.87 10.29 -2.69
C LYS A 341 -32.99 9.09 -2.32
N PHE A 342 -33.39 7.88 -2.71
CA PHE A 342 -32.62 6.67 -2.47
C PHE A 342 -31.33 6.62 -3.29
N ILE A 343 -31.33 7.10 -4.54
CA ILE A 343 -30.14 7.21 -5.37
C ILE A 343 -29.17 8.25 -4.79
N ASP A 344 -29.66 9.43 -4.42
CA ASP A 344 -28.86 10.49 -3.81
C ASP A 344 -28.25 10.01 -2.48
N TRP A 345 -29.06 9.37 -1.63
CA TRP A 345 -28.59 8.73 -0.40
C TRP A 345 -27.49 7.71 -0.67
N LYS A 346 -27.64 6.87 -1.70
CA LYS A 346 -26.65 5.84 -2.02
C LYS A 346 -25.30 6.45 -2.44
N THR A 347 -25.32 7.56 -3.17
CA THR A 347 -24.11 8.30 -3.53
C THR A 347 -23.41 8.81 -2.28
N VAL A 348 -24.12 9.55 -1.42
CA VAL A 348 -23.58 10.10 -0.18
C VAL A 348 -23.09 8.99 0.76
N ALA A 349 -23.88 7.94 0.97
CA ALA A 349 -23.50 6.82 1.82
C ALA A 349 -22.23 6.11 1.30
N SER A 350 -22.11 5.94 -0.03
CA SER A 350 -20.92 5.35 -0.64
C SER A 350 -19.66 6.20 -0.40
N GLU A 351 -19.79 7.53 -0.47
CA GLU A 351 -18.71 8.47 -0.16
C GLU A 351 -18.32 8.40 1.32
N CYS A 352 -19.29 8.37 2.23
CA CYS A 352 -19.06 8.19 3.67
C CYS A 352 -18.31 6.88 3.97
N TYR A 353 -18.72 5.76 3.35
CA TYR A 353 -18.02 4.48 3.52
C TYR A 353 -16.58 4.53 3.00
N ALA A 354 -16.36 5.10 1.81
CA ALA A 354 -15.04 5.24 1.24
C ALA A 354 -14.13 6.11 2.11
N GLU A 355 -14.68 7.20 2.65
CA GLU A 355 -13.97 8.10 3.54
C GLU A 355 -13.60 7.44 4.87
N ASN A 356 -14.52 6.71 5.50
CA ASN A 356 -14.25 5.96 6.74
C ASN A 356 -13.13 4.92 6.55
N VAL A 357 -13.07 4.24 5.39
CA VAL A 357 -11.99 3.29 5.06
C VAL A 357 -10.64 4.01 4.88
N ARG A 358 -10.62 5.15 4.18
CA ARG A 358 -9.41 5.98 4.01
C ARG A 358 -8.91 6.49 5.36
N ARG A 359 -9.82 7.02 6.20
CA ARG A 359 -9.54 7.53 7.53
C ARG A 359 -8.93 6.46 8.44
N LYS A 360 -9.55 5.28 8.51
CA LYS A 360 -9.01 4.14 9.28
C LYS A 360 -7.57 3.79 8.90
N SER A 361 -7.24 3.85 7.61
CA SER A 361 -5.88 3.60 7.13
C SER A 361 -4.89 4.67 7.62
N LYS A 362 -5.28 5.95 7.57
CA LYS A 362 -4.47 7.07 8.09
C LYS A 362 -4.28 6.99 9.61
N ILE A 363 -5.33 6.65 10.37
CA ILE A 363 -5.26 6.45 11.83
C ILE A 363 -4.25 5.36 12.17
N LEU A 364 -4.31 4.21 11.49
CA LEU A 364 -3.36 3.11 11.70
C LEU A 364 -1.92 3.50 11.38
N GLN A 365 -1.70 4.30 10.32
CA GLN A 365 -0.39 4.83 9.97
C GLN A 365 0.14 5.78 11.06
N PHE A 366 -0.70 6.70 11.53
CA PHE A 366 -0.36 7.64 12.60
C PHE A 366 -0.01 6.90 13.90
N MET A 367 -0.87 5.97 14.35
CA MET A 367 -0.63 5.18 15.56
C MET A 367 0.69 4.41 15.51
N ARG A 368 1.07 3.86 14.34
CA ARG A 368 2.36 3.18 14.17
C ARG A 368 3.53 4.15 14.25
N THR A 369 3.36 5.35 13.71
CA THR A 369 4.37 6.41 13.75
C THR A 369 4.62 6.88 15.18
N ILE A 370 3.56 7.20 15.94
CA ILE A 370 3.67 7.60 17.36
C ILE A 370 4.30 6.50 18.20
N LYS A 371 3.82 5.25 18.11
CA LYS A 371 4.40 4.13 18.87
C LYS A 371 5.89 3.93 18.57
N MET A 372 6.30 4.16 17.33
CA MET A 372 7.72 4.10 16.99
C MET A 372 8.48 5.31 17.55
N ALA A 373 7.92 6.52 17.49
CA ALA A 373 8.53 7.69 18.11
C ALA A 373 8.70 7.50 19.63
N GLU A 374 7.68 7.01 20.33
CA GLU A 374 7.75 6.64 21.75
C GLU A 374 8.82 5.57 22.02
N LYS A 375 8.89 4.51 21.19
CA LYS A 375 9.90 3.45 21.33
C LYS A 375 11.33 4.00 21.19
N PHE A 376 11.54 4.97 20.30
CA PHE A 376 12.87 5.51 19.99
C PHE A 376 13.23 6.79 20.77
N SER A 377 12.29 7.42 21.48
CA SER A 377 12.52 8.63 22.28
C SER A 377 13.43 8.40 23.50
N LYS A 378 13.60 7.13 23.89
CA LYS A 378 14.50 6.68 24.96
C LYS A 378 15.98 6.65 24.58
N PHE A 379 16.31 6.74 23.28
CA PHE A 379 17.69 6.75 22.80
C PHE A 379 18.16 8.18 22.50
N ASP A 380 19.45 8.46 22.71
CA ASP A 380 20.06 9.77 22.40
C ASP A 380 20.07 10.08 20.89
N GLY A 381 19.99 9.03 20.07
CA GLY A 381 19.72 9.14 18.66
C GLY A 381 19.77 7.78 17.97
N PHE A 382 19.37 7.78 16.71
CA PHE A 382 19.24 6.61 15.87
C PHE A 382 19.50 7.00 14.40
N TYR A 383 19.60 6.00 13.55
CA TYR A 383 19.96 6.11 12.16
C TYR A 383 18.94 5.39 11.28
N PHE A 384 18.89 5.78 10.02
CA PHE A 384 18.05 5.14 9.03
C PHE A 384 18.92 4.44 8.00
N PRO A 385 18.84 3.11 7.86
CA PRO A 385 19.39 2.43 6.70
C PRO A 385 18.69 2.92 5.43
N TYR A 386 19.45 3.11 4.35
CA TYR A 386 18.92 3.50 3.05
C TYR A 386 19.15 2.40 2.00
N GLN A 387 18.24 2.33 1.04
CA GLN A 387 18.32 1.54 -0.20
C GLN A 387 18.03 2.45 -1.39
N VAL A 388 18.35 1.99 -2.59
CA VAL A 388 17.95 2.68 -3.83
C VAL A 388 16.86 1.93 -4.58
N ASP A 389 15.98 2.64 -5.30
CA ASP A 389 15.12 2.00 -6.29
C ASP A 389 15.88 1.71 -7.59
N PHE A 390 15.21 1.08 -8.57
CA PHE A 390 15.83 0.76 -9.87
C PHE A 390 16.26 1.98 -10.69
N ARG A 391 15.87 3.19 -10.28
CA ARG A 391 16.22 4.47 -10.91
C ARG A 391 17.28 5.23 -10.11
N GLY A 392 17.79 4.66 -9.02
CA GLY A 392 18.81 5.27 -8.16
C GLY A 392 18.28 6.26 -7.11
N ARG A 393 16.95 6.38 -6.91
CA ARG A 393 16.37 7.22 -5.85
C ARG A 393 16.55 6.56 -4.49
N LYS A 394 16.99 7.34 -3.50
CA LYS A 394 17.35 6.87 -2.16
C LYS A 394 16.14 6.87 -1.24
N TYR A 395 15.88 5.75 -0.58
CA TYR A 395 14.75 5.54 0.33
C TYR A 395 15.20 4.93 1.65
N THR A 396 14.62 5.39 2.76
CA THR A 396 14.78 4.69 4.03
C THR A 396 14.19 3.28 3.95
N VAL A 397 14.87 2.30 4.55
CA VAL A 397 14.40 0.91 4.58
C VAL A 397 13.22 0.73 5.53
N SER A 398 13.24 1.43 6.66
CA SER A 398 12.10 1.50 7.59
C SER A 398 10.95 2.32 7.00
N SER A 399 9.77 2.19 7.62
CA SER A 399 8.54 2.88 7.21
C SER A 399 7.91 3.62 8.41
N PHE A 400 6.89 4.44 8.16
CA PHE A 400 6.17 5.23 9.19
C PHE A 400 6.97 6.43 9.73
N LEU A 401 7.77 6.25 10.77
CA LEU A 401 8.65 7.30 11.31
C LEU A 401 9.93 7.34 10.49
N THR A 402 9.99 8.24 9.52
CA THR A 402 11.14 8.42 8.62
C THR A 402 11.23 9.89 8.21
N PRO A 403 12.43 10.42 7.88
CA PRO A 403 12.59 11.78 7.37
C PRO A 403 11.94 11.99 5.99
N GLN A 404 11.52 10.91 5.32
CA GLN A 404 10.79 10.92 4.04
C GLN A 404 9.29 10.64 4.24
N GLY A 405 8.80 10.68 5.48
CA GLY A 405 7.44 10.32 5.86
C GLY A 405 6.44 11.47 5.66
N THR A 406 5.27 11.30 6.29
CA THR A 406 4.26 12.36 6.40
C THR A 406 4.83 13.57 7.15
N GLU A 407 4.18 14.72 7.01
CA GLU A 407 4.52 15.95 7.73
C GLU A 407 4.71 15.71 9.24
N TYR A 408 3.74 15.10 9.93
CA TYR A 408 3.89 14.74 11.35
C TYR A 408 5.09 13.81 11.63
N ALA A 409 5.43 12.89 10.71
CA ALA A 409 6.58 12.00 10.89
C ALA A 409 7.91 12.75 10.77
N LYS A 410 7.98 13.73 9.86
CA LYS A 410 9.13 14.63 9.72
C LYS A 410 9.28 15.54 10.95
N ALA A 411 8.18 16.12 11.43
CA ALA A 411 8.17 17.01 12.60
C ALA A 411 8.63 16.33 13.90
N LEU A 412 8.38 15.03 14.03
CA LEU A 412 8.86 14.20 15.14
C LEU A 412 10.37 13.94 15.09
N LEU A 413 11.06 14.30 14.00
CA LEU A 413 12.48 14.02 13.79
C LEU A 413 13.28 15.32 13.75
N THR A 414 14.44 15.30 14.42
CA THR A 414 15.42 16.38 14.37
C THR A 414 16.84 15.79 14.33
N PHE A 415 17.84 16.54 13.90
CA PHE A 415 19.21 16.02 13.90
C PHE A 415 19.68 15.75 15.33
N SER A 416 20.44 14.67 15.53
CA SER A 416 20.98 14.37 16.87
C SER A 416 22.07 15.37 17.26
N LYS A 417 22.94 15.70 16.31
CA LYS A 417 23.99 16.72 16.45
C LYS A 417 23.40 18.10 16.17
N SER A 418 23.50 19.01 17.13
CA SER A 418 23.19 20.42 16.94
C SER A 418 24.43 21.24 16.59
N LEU A 419 24.24 22.33 15.86
CA LEU A 419 25.28 23.28 15.48
C LEU A 419 24.84 24.71 15.86
N PRO A 420 25.78 25.59 16.26
CA PRO A 420 25.44 26.96 16.62
C PRO A 420 24.96 27.76 15.40
N ILE A 421 23.99 28.65 15.61
CA ILE A 421 23.66 29.75 14.70
C ILE A 421 24.62 30.90 15.02
N GLU A 422 25.59 31.14 14.15
CA GLU A 422 26.71 32.06 14.38
C GLU A 422 26.49 33.45 13.77
N ASN A 423 25.64 33.58 12.76
CA ASN A 423 25.44 34.83 12.03
C ASN A 423 23.99 34.98 11.52
N GLN A 424 23.70 36.18 11.00
CA GLN A 424 22.36 36.53 10.53
C GLN A 424 21.90 35.65 9.36
N GLU A 425 22.76 35.32 8.40
CA GLU A 425 22.40 34.45 7.27
C GLU A 425 21.88 33.07 7.73
N GLN A 426 22.52 32.48 8.74
CA GLN A 426 22.06 31.22 9.32
C GLN A 426 20.72 31.36 10.06
N ALA A 427 20.49 32.50 10.72
CA ALA A 427 19.20 32.82 11.33
C ALA A 427 18.10 33.06 10.28
N ASP A 428 18.45 33.70 9.16
CA ASP A 428 17.55 33.94 8.04
C ASP A 428 17.09 32.62 7.41
N TRP A 429 17.97 31.64 7.28
CA TRP A 429 17.57 30.29 6.83
C TRP A 429 16.59 29.60 7.78
N LEU A 430 16.75 29.81 9.09
CA LEU A 430 15.77 29.33 10.07
C LEU A 430 14.43 30.04 9.89
N ALA A 431 14.41 31.36 9.69
CA ALA A 431 13.20 32.13 9.42
C ALA A 431 12.52 31.71 8.10
N ILE A 432 13.28 31.58 7.01
CA ILE A 432 12.81 31.10 5.71
C ILE A 432 12.16 29.72 5.86
N HIS A 433 12.75 28.81 6.65
CA HIS A 433 12.13 27.52 6.94
C HIS A 433 10.77 27.67 7.64
N GLY A 434 10.68 28.56 8.64
CA GLY A 434 9.43 28.89 9.30
C GLY A 434 8.36 29.41 8.33
N ALA A 435 8.71 30.38 7.48
CA ALA A 435 7.81 30.91 6.46
C ALA A 435 7.34 29.84 5.46
N ASN A 436 8.27 28.98 4.99
CA ASN A 436 7.93 27.86 4.10
C ASN A 436 6.93 26.90 4.76
N CYS A 437 7.17 26.51 6.01
CA CYS A 437 6.25 25.69 6.79
C CYS A 437 4.90 26.40 7.00
N ALA A 438 4.88 27.74 7.02
CA ALA A 438 3.64 28.49 7.11
C ALA A 438 2.81 28.49 5.81
N GLY A 439 3.40 28.07 4.68
CA GLY A 439 2.83 28.17 3.34
C GLY A 439 3.20 29.48 2.62
N VAL A 440 4.17 30.22 3.14
CA VAL A 440 4.65 31.49 2.59
C VAL A 440 5.91 31.22 1.76
N ASP A 441 5.72 30.67 0.55
CA ASP A 441 6.81 30.19 -0.31
C ASP A 441 6.80 30.76 -1.75
N LYS A 442 5.88 31.69 -2.05
CA LYS A 442 5.71 32.35 -3.35
C LYS A 442 6.21 33.78 -3.40
N ILE A 443 6.93 34.19 -2.37
CA ILE A 443 7.56 35.51 -2.23
C ILE A 443 9.09 35.35 -2.15
N THR A 444 9.83 36.45 -2.22
CA THR A 444 11.30 36.43 -2.13
C THR A 444 11.80 35.87 -0.80
N LEU A 445 13.07 35.47 -0.75
CA LEU A 445 13.66 34.98 0.50
C LEU A 445 13.68 36.05 1.59
N GLN A 446 13.89 37.32 1.24
CA GLN A 446 13.87 38.42 2.21
C GLN A 446 12.47 38.64 2.76
N GLU A 447 11.43 38.69 1.91
CA GLU A 447 10.06 38.86 2.38
C GLU A 447 9.59 37.71 3.28
N ARG A 448 10.14 36.49 3.10
CA ARG A 448 9.92 35.36 4.02
C ARG A 448 10.54 35.60 5.39
N VAL A 449 11.74 36.17 5.44
CA VAL A 449 12.39 36.56 6.69
C VAL A 449 11.53 37.62 7.37
N ASP A 450 11.16 38.68 6.65
CA ASP A 450 10.36 39.79 7.17
C ASP A 450 9.03 39.29 7.76
N TRP A 451 8.33 38.38 7.06
CA TRP A 451 7.11 37.75 7.54
C TRP A 451 7.27 37.07 8.92
N VAL A 452 8.39 36.39 9.16
CA VAL A 452 8.66 35.75 10.46
C VAL A 452 8.86 36.78 11.56
N TYR A 453 9.56 37.88 11.27
CA TYR A 453 9.75 38.96 12.24
C TYR A 453 8.44 39.70 12.54
N GLU A 454 7.60 39.92 11.53
CA GLU A 454 6.26 40.51 11.70
C GLU A 454 5.33 39.66 12.57
N HIS A 455 5.45 38.33 12.48
CA HIS A 455 4.63 37.37 13.24
C HIS A 455 5.36 36.82 14.48
N GLU A 456 6.47 37.43 14.88
CA GLU A 456 7.36 36.89 15.92
C GLU A 456 6.63 36.68 17.26
N GLU A 457 5.79 37.63 17.69
CA GLU A 457 5.03 37.50 18.93
C GLU A 457 4.10 36.28 18.91
N GLN A 458 3.44 36.02 17.79
CA GLN A 458 2.57 34.86 17.61
C GLN A 458 3.39 33.56 17.61
N ILE A 459 4.53 33.55 16.93
CA ILE A 459 5.45 32.39 16.87
C ILE A 459 5.97 32.04 18.28
N LEU A 460 6.40 33.04 19.05
CA LEU A 460 6.83 32.87 20.43
C LEU A 460 5.67 32.41 21.33
N GLY A 461 4.47 32.94 21.10
CA GLY A 461 3.24 32.49 21.75
C GLY A 461 2.95 31.01 21.52
N VAL A 462 3.06 30.54 20.27
CA VAL A 462 2.89 29.12 19.90
C VAL A 462 3.92 28.25 20.63
N ALA A 463 5.18 28.66 20.67
CA ALA A 463 6.24 27.90 21.34
C ALA A 463 6.00 27.72 22.85
N LYS A 464 5.28 28.67 23.47
CA LYS A 464 4.98 28.70 24.91
C LYS A 464 3.66 28.00 25.26
N HIS A 465 2.62 28.20 24.45
CA HIS A 465 1.25 27.80 24.76
C HIS A 465 0.73 26.63 23.90
N GLY A 466 1.48 26.20 22.88
CA GLY A 466 1.20 24.97 22.12
C GLY A 466 -0.22 24.92 21.54
N LEU A 467 -1.03 23.97 22.02
CA LEU A 467 -2.40 23.74 21.53
C LEU A 467 -3.37 24.88 21.82
N ASP A 468 -3.08 25.79 22.75
CA ASP A 468 -3.96 26.92 23.05
C ASP A 468 -3.90 28.02 21.97
N CYS A 469 -2.88 27.99 21.11
CA CYS A 469 -2.73 28.95 20.03
C CYS A 469 -3.34 28.44 18.72
N ASP A 470 -4.29 29.17 18.14
CA ASP A 470 -4.91 28.80 16.87
C ASP A 470 -4.07 29.15 15.63
N PHE A 471 -3.13 30.07 15.75
CA PHE A 471 -2.32 30.59 14.64
C PHE A 471 -1.65 29.47 13.84
N TRP A 472 -0.85 28.62 14.50
CA TRP A 472 -0.10 27.55 13.84
C TRP A 472 -0.97 26.41 13.30
N LYS A 473 -2.20 26.25 13.80
CA LYS A 473 -3.08 25.14 13.38
C LYS A 473 -3.60 25.29 11.96
N LYS A 474 -3.54 26.51 11.40
CA LYS A 474 -4.12 26.90 10.11
C LYS A 474 -3.08 27.11 9.00
N VAL A 475 -1.80 26.98 9.33
CA VAL A 475 -0.72 27.18 8.35
C VAL A 475 -0.54 25.96 7.44
N GLY A 476 0.32 26.08 6.41
CA GLY A 476 0.55 25.02 5.41
C GLY A 476 0.96 23.66 6.00
N ASP A 477 2.05 23.63 6.77
CA ASP A 477 2.59 22.46 7.48
C ASP A 477 2.64 22.72 9.01
N PRO A 478 1.51 22.63 9.73
CA PRO A 478 1.40 22.97 11.15
C PRO A 478 2.43 22.33 12.07
N TRP A 479 2.69 21.03 11.92
CA TRP A 479 3.57 20.28 12.83
C TRP A 479 5.04 20.61 12.60
N LEU A 480 5.45 20.86 11.35
CA LEU A 480 6.79 21.37 11.05
C LEU A 480 6.93 22.81 11.54
N PHE A 481 5.90 23.62 11.36
CA PHE A 481 5.88 24.99 11.89
C PHE A 481 5.99 25.03 13.42
N LEU A 482 5.30 24.14 14.14
CA LEU A 482 5.44 23.99 15.59
C LEU A 482 6.89 23.64 15.99
N ALA A 483 7.54 22.74 15.25
CA ALA A 483 8.95 22.41 15.48
C ALA A 483 9.85 23.64 15.29
N PHE A 484 9.59 24.43 14.25
CA PHE A 484 10.24 25.72 14.02
C PHE A 484 9.99 26.72 15.16
N CYS A 485 8.75 26.90 15.62
CA CYS A 485 8.43 27.83 16.71
C CYS A 485 9.26 27.55 17.97
N HIS A 486 9.42 26.27 18.34
CA HIS A 486 10.23 25.87 19.49
C HIS A 486 11.73 26.21 19.33
N GLU A 487 12.28 26.11 18.12
CA GLU A 487 13.68 26.43 17.82
C GLU A 487 13.88 27.94 17.70
N TRP A 488 12.95 28.66 17.07
CA TRP A 488 12.94 30.13 16.99
C TRP A 488 12.90 30.76 18.38
N ALA A 489 12.02 30.27 19.26
CA ALA A 489 11.98 30.72 20.65
C ALA A 489 13.25 30.40 21.45
N GLY A 490 13.95 29.31 21.09
CA GLY A 490 15.28 29.00 21.63
C GLY A 490 16.32 30.03 21.19
N PHE A 491 16.39 30.29 19.88
CA PHE A 491 17.28 31.28 19.28
C PHE A 491 17.03 32.68 19.83
N LYS A 492 15.78 33.13 19.95
CA LYS A 492 15.45 34.48 20.46
C LYS A 492 15.83 34.67 21.93
N ARG A 493 15.85 33.60 22.71
CA ARG A 493 16.30 33.64 24.12
C ARG A 493 17.81 33.68 24.27
N GLU A 494 18.53 32.93 23.43
CA GLU A 494 19.99 32.72 23.58
C GLU A 494 20.83 33.61 22.65
N GLY A 495 20.28 34.07 21.54
CA GLY A 495 20.99 34.82 20.50
C GLY A 495 21.93 33.96 19.65
N PHE A 496 22.89 34.61 19.00
CA PHE A 496 23.95 33.91 18.26
C PHE A 496 24.76 33.00 19.21
N GLY A 497 25.01 31.77 18.76
CA GLY A 497 25.54 30.67 19.56
C GLY A 497 24.49 29.62 19.94
N TYR A 498 23.19 29.92 19.77
CA TYR A 498 22.12 28.93 19.96
C TYR A 498 22.34 27.69 19.10
N LYS A 499 22.35 26.52 19.73
CA LYS A 499 22.61 25.25 19.04
C LYS A 499 21.32 24.65 18.49
N SER A 500 20.98 24.95 17.25
CA SER A 500 19.84 24.35 16.56
C SER A 500 20.16 22.95 16.03
N SER A 501 19.15 22.08 16.01
CA SER A 501 19.22 20.78 15.33
C SER A 501 18.13 20.59 14.28
N LEU A 502 17.33 21.63 14.03
CA LEU A 502 16.19 21.56 13.14
C LEU A 502 16.63 21.29 11.68
N PRO A 503 16.09 20.26 11.02
CA PRO A 503 16.34 20.05 9.60
C PRO A 503 15.63 21.12 8.77
N ILE A 504 16.40 21.98 8.11
CA ILE A 504 15.88 22.97 7.15
C ILE A 504 15.77 22.31 5.78
N ALA A 505 14.54 22.18 5.27
CA ALA A 505 14.28 21.60 3.96
C ALA A 505 14.33 22.65 2.84
N LEU A 506 15.00 22.32 1.74
CA LEU A 506 15.04 23.09 0.50
C LEU A 506 14.38 22.27 -0.60
N ASP A 507 13.26 22.75 -1.14
CA ASP A 507 12.52 22.04 -2.21
C ASP A 507 12.69 22.73 -3.57
N GLY A 508 12.66 21.94 -4.63
CA GLY A 508 12.79 22.42 -6.00
C GLY A 508 11.44 22.70 -6.64
N SER A 509 11.29 23.87 -7.29
CA SER A 509 10.00 24.36 -7.80
C SER A 509 9.31 23.43 -8.80
N ASN A 510 10.07 22.63 -9.57
CA ASN A 510 9.58 21.49 -10.35
C ASN A 510 10.76 20.66 -10.87
N ASN A 511 11.32 19.76 -10.05
CA ASN A 511 12.57 19.05 -10.36
C ASN A 511 12.60 18.40 -11.75
N GLY A 512 11.48 17.82 -12.22
CA GLY A 512 11.41 17.20 -13.53
C GLY A 512 11.60 18.18 -14.68
N LEU A 513 10.84 19.28 -14.67
CA LEU A 513 10.96 20.33 -15.69
C LEU A 513 12.25 21.13 -15.56
N GLN A 514 12.80 21.27 -14.35
CA GLN A 514 14.13 21.82 -14.14
C GLN A 514 15.18 20.98 -14.86
N HIS A 515 15.19 19.66 -14.67
CA HIS A 515 16.12 18.79 -15.37
C HIS A 515 15.94 18.83 -16.89
N TYR A 516 14.71 18.80 -17.41
CA TYR A 516 14.48 18.93 -18.86
C TYR A 516 14.96 20.27 -19.40
N SER A 517 14.66 21.37 -18.71
CA SER A 517 15.05 22.70 -19.13
C SER A 517 16.57 22.88 -19.08
N ALA A 518 17.24 22.31 -18.09
CA ALA A 518 18.70 22.32 -17.99
C ALA A 518 19.35 21.49 -19.12
N MET A 519 18.89 20.26 -19.35
CA MET A 519 19.43 19.38 -20.40
C MET A 519 19.23 19.96 -21.81
N LEU A 520 18.07 20.56 -22.07
CA LEU A 520 17.74 21.15 -23.37
C LEU A 520 18.15 22.62 -23.48
N ARG A 521 18.69 23.21 -22.40
CA ARG A 521 18.98 24.65 -22.29
C ARG A 521 17.78 25.53 -22.68
N CYS A 522 16.57 25.08 -22.33
CA CYS A 522 15.33 25.78 -22.64
C CYS A 522 15.19 27.00 -21.74
N LYS A 523 15.33 28.21 -22.30
CA LYS A 523 15.20 29.47 -21.55
C LYS A 523 13.81 29.67 -20.98
N VAL A 524 12.77 29.36 -21.75
CA VAL A 524 11.36 29.52 -21.32
C VAL A 524 11.06 28.59 -20.15
N GLY A 525 11.40 27.30 -20.28
CA GLY A 525 11.23 26.34 -19.20
C GLY A 525 12.10 26.67 -17.99
N GLY A 526 13.36 27.06 -18.21
CA GLY A 526 14.27 27.45 -17.14
C GLY A 526 13.79 28.67 -16.37
N HIS A 527 13.18 29.64 -17.06
CA HIS A 527 12.50 30.77 -16.42
C HIS A 527 11.33 30.30 -15.56
N ALA A 528 10.38 29.55 -16.11
CA ALA A 528 9.20 29.07 -15.40
C ALA A 528 9.53 28.16 -14.19
N THR A 529 10.71 27.55 -14.18
CA THR A 529 11.14 26.63 -13.11
C THR A 529 12.27 27.17 -12.22
N ASN A 530 12.49 28.49 -12.18
CA ASN A 530 13.47 29.14 -11.29
C ASN A 530 14.93 28.70 -11.49
N LEU A 531 15.33 28.33 -12.72
CA LEU A 531 16.74 28.09 -13.07
C LEU A 531 17.49 29.37 -13.51
N MET A 532 16.78 30.48 -13.61
CA MET A 532 17.33 31.78 -13.99
C MET A 532 17.17 32.77 -12.85
N ASN A 533 18.19 33.59 -12.61
CA ASN A 533 18.13 34.63 -11.59
C ASN A 533 17.02 35.64 -11.91
N LYS A 534 16.07 35.77 -10.99
CA LYS A 534 14.97 36.72 -11.01
C LYS A 534 14.74 37.24 -9.59
N GLU A 535 14.17 38.44 -9.50
CA GLU A 535 13.84 39.05 -8.21
C GLU A 535 12.76 38.24 -7.50
N GLN A 536 11.71 37.84 -8.21
CA GLN A 536 10.59 37.06 -7.67
C GLN A 536 10.62 35.60 -8.15
N PRO A 537 10.24 34.63 -7.29
CA PRO A 537 10.10 33.24 -7.69
C PRO A 537 8.95 33.08 -8.70
N GLN A 538 9.19 32.27 -9.73
CA GLN A 538 8.21 31.94 -10.76
C GLN A 538 7.35 30.75 -10.32
N ASP A 539 6.08 30.77 -10.72
CA ASP A 539 5.12 29.70 -10.45
C ASP A 539 4.54 29.16 -11.76
N ILE A 540 5.16 28.11 -12.27
CA ILE A 540 4.71 27.43 -13.50
C ILE A 540 3.25 26.95 -13.43
N TYR A 541 2.73 26.62 -12.24
CA TYR A 541 1.35 26.17 -12.12
C TYR A 541 0.38 27.34 -12.30
N GLN A 542 0.72 28.50 -11.73
CA GLN A 542 -0.05 29.73 -11.94
C GLN A 542 0.04 30.20 -13.39
N ASP A 543 1.23 30.17 -14.00
CA ASP A 543 1.43 30.53 -15.41
C ASP A 543 0.52 29.70 -16.35
N VAL A 544 0.46 28.39 -16.10
CA VAL A 544 -0.41 27.48 -16.87
C VAL A 544 -1.88 27.75 -16.58
N ALA A 545 -2.26 27.98 -15.32
CA ALA A 545 -3.64 28.31 -14.95
C ALA A 545 -4.11 29.60 -15.64
N ASP A 546 -3.30 30.64 -15.62
CA ASP A 546 -3.58 31.92 -16.28
C ASP A 546 -3.71 31.74 -17.80
N HIS A 547 -2.88 30.90 -18.41
CA HIS A 547 -2.98 30.62 -19.83
C HIS A 547 -4.28 29.89 -20.19
N VAL A 548 -4.69 28.90 -19.38
CA VAL A 548 -5.96 28.20 -19.57
C VAL A 548 -7.14 29.15 -19.42
N LEU A 549 -7.15 30.01 -18.40
CA LEU A 549 -8.21 30.99 -18.15
C LEU A 549 -8.34 32.06 -19.24
N ARG A 550 -7.27 32.33 -20.00
CA ARG A 550 -7.35 33.22 -21.17
C ARG A 550 -7.94 32.54 -22.41
N THR A 551 -7.92 31.20 -22.44
CA THR A 551 -8.29 30.40 -23.60
C THR A 551 -9.74 29.87 -23.51
N VAL A 552 -10.24 29.70 -22.28
CA VAL A 552 -11.65 29.45 -21.95
C VAL A 552 -12.39 30.77 -21.88
#